data_AF-A0A6G3TB03-F1
#
_entry.id   AF-A0A6G3TB03-F1
#
_cell.length_a   1.000
_cell.length_b   1.000
_cell.length_c   1.000
_cell.angle_alpha   90.00
_cell.angle_beta   90.00
_cell.angle_gamma   90.00
#
_symmetry.space_group_name_H-M   'P 1'
#
loop_
_entity.id
_entity.type
_entity.pdbx_description
1 polymer ?
#
loop_
_entity_poly.entity_id
_entity_poly.type
_entity_poly.pdbx_seq_one_letter_code
_entity_poly.pdbx_strand_id
1 'polypeptide(L)'
;MTAHALRGRAEKHLSAVLDRAAGSPLFAFLDPFGLGLSFDALTQDIFGSRARRGLTGRHATEVLLNFNANAVRRIGGLLTSTKQTPSKPATLSAMDAACGGDWWRQEFLDSADNQEAVRRITNGFVTRVSHEIRSGSWTIAVRNRAHHQVAYNLVLFTRHNDGMWLFGEAVSLAQVEWRRAQLPPEEDGMLWNPIDSFEEEEAVRAQEWIRTIRKNIERLLVSKGNFLVDTHQREIMAGVAGEAREMHIRAAVKELYKEGKTGCTGVGSVRQLRISSV
;
A
#
# COMPACT_ATOMS: atom_id res chain seq x y z
N MET A 1 6.89 22.08 -16.70
CA MET A 1 6.74 21.56 -15.33
C MET A 1 7.63 22.41 -14.43
N THR A 2 7.06 23.16 -13.48
CA THR A 2 7.85 24.02 -12.56
C THR A 2 8.04 23.29 -11.23
N ALA A 3 9.27 22.92 -10.90
CA ALA A 3 9.62 22.35 -9.61
C ALA A 3 10.00 23.48 -8.63
N HIS A 4 9.59 23.35 -7.36
CA HIS A 4 9.93 24.29 -6.29
C HIS A 4 10.47 23.52 -5.09
N ALA A 5 11.55 24.02 -4.51
CA ALA A 5 12.12 23.50 -3.27
C ALA A 5 11.89 24.51 -2.14
N LEU A 6 11.32 24.04 -1.03
CA LEU A 6 11.06 24.86 0.17
C LEU A 6 11.91 24.33 1.32
N ARG A 7 12.55 25.24 2.06
CA ARG A 7 13.39 24.89 3.22
C ARG A 7 12.58 24.91 4.50
N GLY A 8 12.71 23.87 5.33
CA GLY A 8 12.10 23.79 6.66
C GLY A 8 11.18 22.59 6.83
N ARG A 9 10.35 22.61 7.89
CA ARG A 9 9.37 21.54 8.14
C ARG A 9 8.26 21.57 7.09
N ALA A 10 7.88 20.41 6.58
CA ALA A 10 6.81 20.28 5.58
C ALA A 10 5.49 20.92 6.05
N GLU A 11 5.08 20.68 7.29
CA GLU A 11 3.89 21.29 7.89
C GLU A 11 3.84 22.82 7.78
N LYS A 12 4.97 23.51 7.92
CA LYS A 12 5.02 24.98 7.84
C LYS A 12 4.66 25.51 6.45
N HIS A 13 4.84 24.67 5.43
CA HIS A 13 4.58 24.99 4.03
C HIS A 13 3.28 24.36 3.51
N LEU A 14 2.61 23.53 4.33
CA LEU A 14 1.49 22.72 3.90
C LEU A 14 0.34 23.56 3.35
N SER A 15 -0.06 24.62 4.07
CA SER A 15 -1.12 25.53 3.61
C SER A 15 -0.79 26.14 2.24
N ALA A 16 0.41 26.68 2.03
CA ALA A 16 0.79 27.26 0.75
C ALA A 16 0.81 26.23 -0.40
N VAL A 17 1.21 24.98 -0.11
CA VAL A 17 1.18 23.89 -1.08
C VAL A 17 -0.27 23.52 -1.43
N LEU A 18 -1.15 23.43 -0.43
CA LEU A 18 -2.57 23.11 -0.62
C LEU A 18 -3.31 24.21 -1.37
N ASP A 19 -3.05 25.48 -1.06
CA ASP A 19 -3.61 26.64 -1.77
C ASP A 19 -3.22 26.62 -3.24
N ARG A 20 -1.95 26.30 -3.54
CA ARG A 20 -1.48 26.16 -4.92
C ARG A 20 -2.10 24.97 -5.65
N ALA A 21 -2.42 23.90 -4.93
CA ALA A 21 -3.12 22.75 -5.47
C ALA A 21 -4.64 22.94 -5.53
N ALA A 22 -5.18 24.09 -5.09
CA ALA A 22 -6.62 24.35 -5.11
C ALA A 22 -7.17 24.22 -6.54
N GLY A 23 -8.32 23.54 -6.68
CA GLY A 23 -8.93 23.33 -7.99
C GLY A 23 -8.24 22.29 -8.89
N SER A 24 -7.12 21.66 -8.46
CA SER A 24 -6.47 20.54 -9.16
C SER A 24 -6.37 19.26 -8.31
N PRO A 25 -6.41 18.04 -8.90
CA PRO A 25 -6.11 16.82 -8.16
C PRO A 25 -4.71 16.85 -7.53
N LEU A 26 -4.60 16.26 -6.34
CA LEU A 26 -3.38 16.22 -5.53
C LEU A 26 -2.96 14.76 -5.30
N PHE A 27 -1.74 14.44 -5.73
CA PHE A 27 -1.05 13.24 -5.27
C PHE A 27 0.09 13.67 -4.35
N ALA A 28 0.05 13.24 -3.08
CA ALA A 28 1.05 13.60 -2.09
C ALA A 28 1.88 12.37 -1.68
N PHE A 29 3.19 12.44 -1.90
CA PHE A 29 4.15 11.48 -1.36
C PHE A 29 4.75 12.03 -0.07
N LEU A 30 4.60 11.29 1.03
CA LEU A 30 4.89 11.78 2.38
C LEU A 30 5.78 10.79 3.12
N ASP A 31 6.85 11.28 3.76
CA ASP A 31 7.69 10.51 4.68
C ASP A 31 7.62 11.13 6.09
N PRO A 32 6.65 10.72 6.93
CA PRO A 32 6.39 11.36 8.21
C PRO A 32 7.47 11.09 9.26
N PHE A 33 8.41 10.17 9.04
CA PHE A 33 9.36 9.77 10.09
C PHE A 33 10.72 10.45 10.02
N GLY A 34 10.73 11.62 9.36
CA GLY A 34 11.45 12.81 9.81
C GLY A 34 10.66 13.70 10.80
N LEU A 35 9.60 13.18 11.47
CA LEU A 35 8.71 13.85 12.45
C LEU A 35 8.08 15.18 11.97
N GLY A 36 7.87 15.30 10.67
CA GLY A 36 7.49 16.56 10.02
C GLY A 36 6.00 16.73 9.71
N LEU A 37 5.17 15.72 9.98
CA LEU A 37 3.73 15.72 9.69
C LEU A 37 2.95 14.95 10.78
N SER A 38 1.99 15.63 11.40
CA SER A 38 1.05 15.12 12.38
C SER A 38 -0.12 14.37 11.73
N PHE A 39 -0.80 13.55 12.52
CA PHE A 39 -2.03 12.87 12.12
C PHE A 39 -3.12 13.86 11.67
N ASP A 40 -3.23 15.01 12.36
CA ASP A 40 -4.20 16.05 12.00
C ASP A 40 -3.84 16.73 10.68
N ALA A 41 -2.56 17.04 10.44
CA ALA A 41 -2.13 17.59 9.16
C ALA A 41 -2.41 16.61 7.99
N LEU A 42 -2.29 15.30 8.23
CA LEU A 42 -2.69 14.30 7.24
C LEU A 42 -4.22 14.26 7.04
N THR A 43 -4.99 14.15 8.11
CA THR A 43 -6.41 13.84 8.03
C THR A 43 -7.30 15.06 7.81
N GLN A 44 -7.02 16.17 8.49
CA GLN A 44 -7.79 17.41 8.43
C GLN A 44 -7.27 18.36 7.35
N ASP A 45 -5.95 18.54 7.23
CA ASP A 45 -5.43 19.50 6.24
C ASP A 45 -5.36 18.86 4.84
N ILE A 46 -4.56 17.81 4.64
CA ILE A 46 -4.38 17.22 3.30
C ILE A 46 -5.70 16.64 2.78
N PHE A 47 -6.37 15.82 3.58
CA PHE A 47 -7.59 15.14 3.17
C PHE A 47 -8.88 15.94 3.40
N GLY A 48 -8.87 16.92 4.32
CA GLY A 48 -10.04 17.73 4.69
C GLY A 48 -10.11 19.10 4.01
N SER A 49 -8.99 19.67 3.53
CA SER A 49 -8.98 20.95 2.78
C SER A 49 -9.72 20.92 1.45
N ARG A 50 -10.14 19.74 0.98
CA ARG A 50 -10.75 19.57 -0.34
C ARG A 50 -12.27 19.67 -0.26
N ALA A 51 -12.81 20.73 -0.86
CA ALA A 51 -14.23 21.04 -0.83
C ALA A 51 -15.09 19.86 -1.33
N ARG A 52 -16.19 19.56 -0.61
CA ARG A 52 -17.21 18.59 -1.05
C ARG A 52 -17.88 18.99 -2.37
N ARG A 53 -17.85 20.28 -2.71
CA ARG A 53 -18.37 20.88 -3.95
C ARG A 53 -17.29 21.75 -4.59
N GLY A 54 -17.03 21.59 -5.88
CA GLY A 54 -15.98 22.27 -6.63
C GLY A 54 -15.34 21.34 -7.67
N LEU A 55 -14.46 21.87 -8.53
CA LEU A 55 -13.89 21.16 -9.69
C LEU A 55 -13.11 19.88 -9.36
N THR A 56 -12.63 19.71 -8.12
CA THR A 56 -11.86 18.53 -7.71
C THR A 56 -12.63 17.55 -6.84
N GLY A 57 -13.74 17.96 -6.24
CA GLY A 57 -14.50 17.11 -5.34
C GLY A 57 -13.70 16.48 -4.18
N ARG A 58 -14.36 15.58 -3.43
CA ARG A 58 -13.81 14.92 -2.23
C ARG A 58 -12.76 13.83 -2.54
N HIS A 59 -12.73 13.31 -3.77
CA HIS A 59 -11.94 12.14 -4.16
C HIS A 59 -10.62 12.49 -4.88
N ALA A 60 -10.32 13.76 -5.11
CA ALA A 60 -9.15 14.18 -5.88
C ALA A 60 -7.85 14.26 -5.07
N THR A 61 -7.78 13.58 -3.93
CA THR A 61 -6.55 13.52 -3.14
C THR A 61 -6.18 12.08 -2.86
N GLU A 62 -4.94 11.78 -3.19
CA GLU A 62 -4.30 10.48 -3.06
C GLU A 62 -3.01 10.68 -2.26
N VAL A 63 -2.78 9.87 -1.23
CA VAL A 63 -1.58 9.97 -0.39
C VAL A 63 -0.83 8.66 -0.41
N LEU A 64 0.44 8.72 -0.79
CA LEU A 64 1.39 7.63 -0.68
C LEU A 64 2.36 7.92 0.47
N LEU A 65 2.24 7.16 1.56
CA LEU A 65 2.96 7.37 2.80
C LEU A 65 4.08 6.35 2.99
N ASN A 66 5.29 6.83 3.29
CA ASN A 66 6.41 6.01 3.73
C ASN A 66 6.37 5.84 5.26
N PHE A 67 5.76 4.76 5.74
CA PHE A 67 5.72 4.44 7.16
C PHE A 67 7.02 3.74 7.61
N ASN A 68 7.97 4.50 8.14
CA ASN A 68 9.32 4.06 8.47
C ASN A 68 9.37 3.12 9.69
N ALA A 69 9.68 1.84 9.44
CA ALA A 69 9.76 0.84 10.48
C ALA A 69 10.97 1.05 11.42
N ASN A 70 12.09 1.58 10.90
CA ASN A 70 13.27 1.88 11.71
C ASN A 70 13.01 3.00 12.71
N ALA A 71 12.20 4.00 12.34
CA ALA A 71 11.80 5.06 13.26
C ALA A 71 10.96 4.51 14.40
N VAL A 72 10.00 3.63 14.12
CA VAL A 72 9.21 2.94 15.16
C VAL A 72 10.11 2.19 16.13
N ARG A 73 11.05 1.37 15.62
CA ARG A 73 11.99 0.62 16.46
C ARG A 73 12.83 1.56 17.34
N ARG A 74 13.39 2.61 16.74
CA ARG A 74 14.27 3.56 17.41
C ARG A 74 13.54 4.36 18.49
N ILE A 75 12.36 4.89 18.19
CA ILE A 75 11.58 5.71 19.11
C ILE A 75 10.91 4.83 20.18
N GLY A 76 10.37 3.68 19.80
CA GLY A 76 9.81 2.70 20.74
C GLY A 76 10.85 2.17 21.73
N GLY A 77 12.10 1.98 21.30
CA GLY A 77 13.21 1.65 22.22
C GLY A 77 13.46 2.70 23.32
N LEU A 78 13.01 3.95 23.16
CA LEU A 78 13.07 4.95 24.23
C LEU A 78 12.10 4.64 25.37
N LEU A 79 11.00 3.93 25.11
CA LEU A 79 10.01 3.56 26.14
C LEU A 79 10.62 2.61 27.17
N THR A 80 11.41 1.65 26.71
CA THR A 80 12.05 0.63 27.55
C THR A 80 13.44 1.05 28.06
N SER A 81 14.01 2.13 27.53
CA SER A 81 15.35 2.59 27.92
C SER A 81 15.36 3.20 29.32
N THR A 82 16.31 2.72 30.14
CA THR A 82 16.65 3.28 31.47
C THR A 82 17.56 4.50 31.41
N LYS A 83 18.10 4.84 30.22
CA LYS A 83 18.98 5.99 30.04
C LYS A 83 18.19 7.29 30.07
N GLN A 84 18.62 8.25 30.89
CA GLN A 84 18.09 9.61 30.84
C GLN A 84 18.55 10.32 29.57
N THR A 85 17.59 10.63 28.70
CA THR A 85 17.84 11.36 27.46
C THR A 85 16.98 12.62 27.47
N PRO A 86 17.55 13.84 27.48
CA PRO A 86 16.78 15.08 27.57
C PRO A 86 15.73 15.26 26.45
N SER A 87 15.99 14.73 25.25
CA SER A 87 15.07 14.78 24.12
C SER A 87 13.98 13.70 24.10
N LYS A 88 13.99 12.77 25.08
CA LYS A 88 13.03 11.66 25.16
C LYS A 88 11.56 12.15 25.19
N PRO A 89 11.16 13.11 26.06
CA PRO A 89 9.77 13.57 26.10
C PRO A 89 9.32 14.19 24.77
N ALA A 90 10.16 15.04 24.16
CA ALA A 90 9.86 15.69 22.89
C ALA A 90 9.73 14.69 21.74
N THR A 91 10.60 13.68 21.68
CA THR A 91 10.56 12.64 20.64
C THR A 91 9.31 11.78 20.75
N LEU A 92 8.94 11.39 21.97
CA LEU A 92 7.72 10.61 22.21
C LEU A 92 6.47 11.41 21.88
N SER A 93 6.40 12.68 22.31
CA SER A 93 5.30 13.58 21.98
C SER A 93 5.15 13.82 20.47
N ALA A 94 6.26 13.94 19.75
CA ALA A 94 6.23 14.06 18.29
C ALA A 94 5.71 12.78 17.61
N MET A 95 6.05 11.59 18.14
CA MET A 95 5.49 10.34 17.63
C MET A 95 4.01 10.18 17.98
N ASP A 96 3.57 10.62 19.17
CA ASP A 96 2.13 10.63 19.50
C ASP A 96 1.36 11.53 18.53
N ALA A 97 1.87 12.73 18.25
CA ALA A 97 1.26 13.65 17.29
C ALA A 97 1.21 13.04 15.87
N ALA A 98 2.26 12.34 15.45
CA ALA A 98 2.30 11.65 14.16
C ALA A 98 1.32 10.46 14.10
N CYS A 99 1.17 9.70 15.19
CA CYS A 99 0.30 8.53 15.27
C CYS A 99 -1.16 8.85 15.60
N GLY A 100 -1.49 10.09 15.96
CA GLY A 100 -2.84 10.50 16.37
C GLY A 100 -3.17 10.06 17.81
N GLY A 101 -2.18 10.13 18.70
CA GLY A 101 -2.29 9.75 20.11
C GLY A 101 -1.16 8.83 20.56
N ASP A 102 -1.18 8.47 21.85
CA ASP A 102 -0.15 7.66 22.52
C ASP A 102 -0.39 6.14 22.45
N TRP A 103 -1.48 5.70 21.80
CA TRP A 103 -1.89 4.30 21.68
C TRP A 103 -0.76 3.37 21.16
N TRP A 104 0.11 3.88 20.30
CA TRP A 104 1.21 3.12 19.70
C TRP A 104 2.23 2.65 20.76
N ARG A 105 2.32 3.37 21.89
CA ARG A 105 3.25 3.06 22.98
C ARG A 105 2.89 1.72 23.61
N GLN A 106 1.61 1.51 23.90
CA GLN A 106 1.13 0.26 24.48
C GLN A 106 1.29 -0.90 23.49
N GLU A 107 0.96 -0.68 22.20
CA GLU A 107 1.19 -1.67 21.15
C GLU A 107 2.66 -2.08 21.04
N PHE A 108 3.59 -1.14 21.23
CA PHE A 108 5.02 -1.43 21.25
C PHE A 108 5.40 -2.29 22.47
N LEU A 109 4.93 -1.93 23.66
CA LEU A 109 5.24 -2.62 24.92
C LEU A 109 4.64 -4.03 24.99
N ASP A 110 3.46 -4.24 24.38
CA ASP A 110 2.75 -5.52 24.36
C ASP A 110 3.22 -6.46 23.22
N SER A 111 4.14 -6.01 22.38
CA SER A 111 4.68 -6.81 21.29
C SER A 111 5.81 -7.71 21.76
N ALA A 112 5.83 -8.95 21.28
CA ALA A 112 6.89 -9.90 21.62
C ALA A 112 8.26 -9.47 21.05
N ASP A 113 8.25 -8.85 19.87
CA ASP A 113 9.45 -8.35 19.21
C ASP A 113 9.20 -7.09 18.36
N ASN A 114 10.28 -6.53 17.81
CA ASN A 114 10.25 -5.35 16.96
C ASN A 114 9.49 -5.55 15.64
N GLN A 115 9.40 -6.78 15.12
CA GLN A 115 8.65 -7.04 13.89
C GLN A 115 7.15 -6.97 14.16
N GLU A 116 6.72 -7.58 15.27
CA GLU A 116 5.35 -7.50 15.74
C GLU A 116 4.96 -6.06 16.07
N ALA A 117 5.81 -5.32 16.78
CA ALA A 117 5.56 -3.92 17.12
C ALA A 117 5.33 -3.05 15.87
N VAL A 118 6.23 -3.15 14.89
CA VAL A 118 6.10 -2.44 13.62
C VAL A 118 4.79 -2.82 12.91
N ARG A 119 4.44 -4.11 12.86
CA ARG A 119 3.22 -4.58 12.21
C ARG A 119 1.97 -4.05 12.91
N ARG A 120 1.88 -4.18 14.24
CA ARG A 120 0.73 -3.72 15.03
C ARG A 120 0.55 -2.22 14.93
N ILE A 121 1.63 -1.45 15.07
CA ILE A 121 1.59 0.01 14.97
C ILE A 121 1.26 0.46 13.54
N THR A 122 1.85 -0.16 12.51
CA THR A 122 1.48 0.19 11.13
C THR A 122 -0.02 -0.07 10.89
N ASN A 123 -0.52 -1.25 11.23
CA ASN A 123 -1.93 -1.59 11.05
C ASN A 123 -2.87 -0.68 11.84
N GLY A 124 -2.51 -0.37 13.09
CA GLY A 124 -3.25 0.53 13.95
C GLY A 124 -3.31 1.95 13.40
N PHE A 125 -2.20 2.45 12.86
CA PHE A 125 -2.13 3.77 12.22
C PHE A 125 -2.98 3.82 10.96
N VAL A 126 -2.80 2.86 10.05
CA VAL A 126 -3.56 2.78 8.79
C VAL A 126 -5.07 2.69 9.06
N THR A 127 -5.49 1.86 10.01
CA THR A 127 -6.91 1.72 10.38
C THR A 127 -7.50 3.05 10.85
N ARG A 128 -6.78 3.78 11.72
CA ARG A 128 -7.23 5.07 12.26
C ARG A 128 -7.32 6.14 11.17
N VAL A 129 -6.29 6.27 10.33
CA VAL A 129 -6.31 7.22 9.21
C VAL A 129 -7.47 6.90 8.26
N SER A 130 -7.59 5.64 7.79
CA SER A 130 -8.63 5.23 6.85
C SER A 130 -10.04 5.45 7.39
N HIS A 131 -10.24 5.23 8.69
CA HIS A 131 -11.51 5.53 9.36
C HIS A 131 -11.81 7.03 9.34
N GLU A 132 -10.85 7.86 9.77
CA GLU A 132 -11.01 9.32 9.88
C GLU A 132 -11.35 9.95 8.52
N ILE A 133 -10.60 9.59 7.49
CA ILE A 133 -10.77 10.21 6.15
C ILE A 133 -11.80 9.50 5.27
N ARG A 134 -12.35 8.37 5.74
CA ARG A 134 -13.23 7.44 5.01
C ARG A 134 -12.66 7.01 3.66
N SER A 135 -11.45 6.46 3.68
CA SER A 135 -10.73 5.99 2.49
C SER A 135 -10.50 4.48 2.52
N GLY A 136 -10.23 3.92 1.35
CA GLY A 136 -9.49 2.68 1.24
C GLY A 136 -8.01 2.90 1.57
N SER A 137 -7.31 1.81 1.87
CA SER A 137 -5.87 1.83 2.08
C SER A 137 -5.22 0.55 1.60
N TRP A 138 -3.97 0.66 1.17
CA TRP A 138 -3.15 -0.48 0.77
C TRP A 138 -1.75 -0.35 1.36
N THR A 139 -1.32 -1.37 2.11
CA THR A 139 0.01 -1.41 2.74
C THR A 139 0.91 -2.44 2.07
N ILE A 140 2.14 -2.06 1.74
CA ILE A 140 3.18 -2.96 1.22
C ILE A 140 4.43 -2.85 2.08
N ALA A 141 4.94 -3.99 2.52
CA ALA A 141 6.21 -4.06 3.22
C ALA A 141 7.36 -3.95 2.21
N VAL A 142 8.27 -3.00 2.44
CA VAL A 142 9.49 -2.85 1.65
C VAL A 142 10.70 -3.31 2.45
N ARG A 143 11.56 -4.10 1.81
CA ARG A 143 12.75 -4.70 2.41
C ARG A 143 13.97 -4.41 1.54
N ASN A 144 15.12 -4.21 2.17
CA ASN A 144 16.39 -4.09 1.46
C ASN A 144 16.81 -5.42 0.81
N ARG A 145 16.50 -6.54 1.47
CA ARG A 145 16.69 -7.90 0.98
C ARG A 145 15.54 -8.79 1.45
N ALA A 146 15.26 -9.88 0.73
CA ALA A 146 14.13 -10.76 1.03
C ALA A 146 14.08 -11.27 2.48
N HIS A 147 15.23 -11.64 3.06
CA HIS A 147 15.35 -12.15 4.42
C HIS A 147 15.52 -11.05 5.49
N HIS A 148 15.63 -9.78 5.10
CA HIS A 148 15.76 -8.68 6.05
C HIS A 148 14.43 -8.27 6.65
N GLN A 149 14.46 -7.63 7.82
CA GLN A 149 13.27 -6.97 8.38
C GLN A 149 12.75 -5.87 7.46
N VAL A 150 11.47 -5.56 7.59
CA VAL A 150 10.83 -4.45 6.87
C VAL A 150 11.57 -3.15 7.19
N ALA A 151 12.04 -2.47 6.16
CA ALA A 151 12.69 -1.15 6.27
C ALA A 151 11.62 -0.07 6.46
N TYR A 152 10.55 -0.14 5.67
CA TYR A 152 9.37 0.70 5.78
C TYR A 152 8.15 0.02 5.15
N ASN A 153 6.97 0.47 5.54
CA ASN A 153 5.72 0.10 4.89
C ASN A 153 5.26 1.26 4.00
N LEU A 154 5.09 1.01 2.71
CA LEU A 154 4.49 1.96 1.80
C LEU A 154 2.97 1.84 1.90
N VAL A 155 2.29 2.91 2.27
CA VAL A 155 0.84 2.93 2.47
C VAL A 155 0.18 3.91 1.52
N LEU A 156 -0.65 3.42 0.61
CA LEU A 156 -1.56 4.26 -0.15
C LEU A 156 -2.84 4.50 0.67
N PHE A 157 -3.30 5.74 0.71
CA PHE A 157 -4.65 6.12 1.11
C PHE A 157 -5.38 6.75 -0.08
N THR A 158 -6.52 6.15 -0.43
CA THR A 158 -7.30 6.55 -1.61
C THR A 158 -8.79 6.51 -1.34
N ARG A 159 -9.52 7.51 -1.85
CA ARG A 159 -10.99 7.51 -1.82
C ARG A 159 -11.59 7.03 -3.15
N HIS A 160 -10.77 6.75 -4.16
CA HIS A 160 -11.23 6.38 -5.49
C HIS A 160 -10.80 4.95 -5.84
N ASN A 161 -11.71 4.12 -6.35
CA ASN A 161 -11.41 2.73 -6.67
C ASN A 161 -10.28 2.60 -7.72
N ASP A 162 -10.22 3.54 -8.68
CA ASP A 162 -9.12 3.61 -9.65
C ASP A 162 -7.75 3.72 -8.97
N GLY A 163 -7.65 4.45 -7.84
CA GLY A 163 -6.40 4.57 -7.09
C GLY A 163 -5.93 3.22 -6.56
N MET A 164 -6.85 2.42 -6.01
CA MET A 164 -6.56 1.05 -5.58
C MET A 164 -6.12 0.16 -6.75
N TRP A 165 -6.78 0.28 -7.89
CA TRP A 165 -6.45 -0.49 -9.08
C TRP A 165 -5.07 -0.16 -9.63
N LEU A 166 -4.82 1.12 -9.93
CA LEU A 166 -3.56 1.60 -10.49
C LEU A 166 -2.38 1.31 -9.56
N PHE A 167 -2.58 1.43 -8.26
CA PHE A 167 -1.55 1.10 -7.29
C PHE A 167 -1.27 -0.40 -7.24
N GLY A 168 -2.31 -1.25 -7.27
CA GLY A 168 -2.13 -2.71 -7.38
C GLY A 168 -1.29 -3.11 -8.59
N GLU A 169 -1.56 -2.52 -9.76
CA GLU A 169 -0.76 -2.73 -10.98
C GLU A 169 0.70 -2.30 -10.80
N ALA A 170 0.92 -1.07 -10.33
CA ALA A 170 2.25 -0.50 -10.15
C ALA A 170 3.09 -1.31 -9.15
N VAL A 171 2.46 -1.80 -8.09
CA VAL A 171 3.11 -2.58 -7.04
C VAL A 171 3.47 -3.96 -7.54
N SER A 172 2.57 -4.64 -8.26
CA SER A 172 2.86 -5.93 -8.90
C SER A 172 4.08 -5.81 -9.82
N LEU A 173 4.12 -4.76 -10.66
CA LEU A 173 5.29 -4.45 -11.50
C LEU A 173 6.55 -4.22 -10.68
N ALA A 174 6.48 -3.35 -9.67
CA ALA A 174 7.62 -3.02 -8.83
C ALA A 174 8.17 -4.24 -8.07
N GLN A 175 7.30 -5.20 -7.70
CA GLN A 175 7.71 -6.44 -7.04
C GLN A 175 8.51 -7.36 -7.97
N VAL A 176 8.15 -7.43 -9.26
CA VAL A 176 8.93 -8.16 -10.27
C VAL A 176 10.33 -7.54 -10.40
N GLU A 177 10.40 -6.22 -10.56
CA GLU A 177 11.68 -5.51 -10.67
C GLU A 177 12.52 -5.62 -9.40
N TRP A 178 11.88 -5.56 -8.23
CA TRP A 178 12.57 -5.72 -6.96
C TRP A 178 13.17 -7.13 -6.82
N ARG A 179 12.42 -8.19 -7.17
CA ARG A 179 12.96 -9.56 -7.16
C ARG A 179 14.09 -9.73 -8.16
N ARG A 180 13.96 -9.16 -9.37
CA ARG A 180 15.01 -9.15 -10.39
C ARG A 180 16.28 -8.47 -9.86
N ALA A 181 16.15 -7.35 -9.16
CA ALA A 181 17.27 -6.65 -8.54
C ALA A 181 17.91 -7.39 -7.34
N GLN A 182 17.30 -8.47 -6.84
CA GLN A 182 17.92 -9.35 -5.84
C GLN A 182 18.82 -10.42 -6.47
N LEU A 183 18.77 -10.60 -7.79
CA LEU A 183 19.61 -11.58 -8.47
C LEU A 183 21.09 -11.16 -8.37
N PRO A 184 22.02 -12.12 -8.23
CA PRO A 184 23.44 -11.82 -8.31
C PRO A 184 23.77 -11.25 -9.71
N PRO A 185 24.82 -10.41 -9.83
CA PRO A 185 25.28 -9.95 -11.14
C PRO A 185 25.71 -11.14 -11.99
N GLU A 186 25.54 -11.02 -13.31
CA GLU A 186 26.10 -11.99 -14.25
C GLU A 186 27.64 -11.92 -14.16
N GLU A 187 28.27 -13.04 -13.81
CA GLU A 187 29.73 -13.20 -13.85
C GLU A 187 30.10 -14.12 -15.01
N ASP A 188 31.11 -13.72 -15.79
CA ASP A 188 31.65 -14.53 -16.88
C ASP A 188 32.14 -15.88 -16.33
N GLY A 189 31.57 -16.98 -16.84
CA GLY A 189 31.92 -18.35 -16.46
C GLY A 189 30.94 -19.06 -15.52
N MET A 190 29.79 -18.46 -15.17
CA MET A 190 28.74 -19.21 -14.46
C MET A 190 28.09 -20.27 -15.36
N LEU A 191 27.96 -21.50 -14.84
CA LEU A 191 27.35 -22.64 -15.54
C LEU A 191 25.84 -22.46 -15.78
N TRP A 192 25.19 -21.61 -14.98
CA TRP A 192 23.76 -21.33 -15.03
C TRP A 192 23.55 -19.81 -15.08
N ASN A 193 22.72 -19.33 -16.02
CA ASN A 193 22.33 -17.93 -16.03
C ASN A 193 21.21 -17.70 -15.00
N PRO A 194 21.41 -16.87 -13.96
CA PRO A 194 20.36 -16.54 -12.99
C PRO A 194 19.09 -15.95 -13.61
N ILE A 195 19.20 -15.30 -14.78
CA ILE A 195 18.07 -14.72 -15.51
C ILE A 195 17.13 -15.81 -16.04
N ASP A 196 17.65 -16.94 -16.53
CA ASP A 196 16.82 -18.02 -17.07
C ASP A 196 15.95 -18.63 -15.96
N SER A 197 16.53 -18.87 -14.78
CA SER A 197 15.78 -19.35 -13.61
C SER A 197 14.73 -18.34 -13.11
N PHE A 198 14.99 -17.04 -13.28
CA PHE A 198 14.06 -16.01 -12.81
C PHE A 198 12.75 -16.02 -13.60
N GLU A 199 12.80 -16.15 -14.92
CA GLU A 199 11.59 -16.18 -15.75
C GLU A 199 10.73 -17.41 -15.44
N GLU A 200 11.35 -18.57 -15.25
CA GLU A 200 10.65 -19.79 -14.85
C GLU A 200 9.98 -19.64 -13.48
N GLU A 201 10.70 -19.09 -12.49
CA GLU A 201 10.13 -18.84 -11.17
C GLU A 201 8.96 -17.83 -11.20
N GLU A 202 9.08 -16.76 -11.99
CA GLU A 202 7.98 -15.79 -12.16
C GLU A 202 6.77 -16.43 -12.85
N ALA A 203 6.98 -17.32 -13.81
CA ALA A 203 5.91 -18.09 -14.42
C ALA A 203 5.21 -19.01 -13.41
N VAL A 204 5.96 -19.70 -12.54
CA VAL A 204 5.40 -20.53 -11.46
C VAL A 204 4.56 -19.68 -10.50
N ARG A 205 5.07 -18.53 -10.06
CA ARG A 205 4.34 -17.59 -9.20
C ARG A 205 3.06 -17.08 -9.87
N ALA A 206 3.12 -16.71 -11.15
CA ALA A 206 1.96 -16.29 -11.92
C ALA A 206 0.86 -17.36 -11.93
N GLN A 207 1.23 -18.64 -12.09
CA GLN A 207 0.27 -19.75 -12.04
C GLN A 207 -0.33 -19.94 -10.64
N GLU A 208 0.45 -19.78 -9.57
CA GLU A 208 -0.05 -19.78 -8.19
C GLU A 208 -1.06 -18.66 -7.94
N TRP A 209 -0.77 -17.46 -8.42
CA TRP A 209 -1.67 -16.33 -8.30
C TRP A 209 -2.97 -16.54 -9.07
N ILE A 210 -2.90 -17.03 -10.32
CA ILE A 210 -4.07 -17.37 -11.13
C ILE A 210 -4.93 -18.39 -10.40
N ARG A 211 -4.34 -19.49 -9.89
CA ARG A 211 -5.07 -20.51 -9.12
C ARG A 211 -5.78 -19.92 -7.90
N THR A 212 -5.16 -18.97 -7.20
CA THR A 212 -5.75 -18.32 -6.03
C THR A 212 -6.91 -17.40 -6.43
N ILE A 213 -6.73 -16.56 -7.46
CA ILE A 213 -7.76 -15.67 -7.99
C ILE A 213 -8.98 -16.47 -8.45
N ARG A 214 -8.76 -17.59 -9.13
CA ARG A 214 -9.84 -18.48 -9.56
C ARG A 214 -10.69 -18.97 -8.40
N LYS A 215 -10.06 -19.51 -7.34
CA LYS A 215 -10.77 -19.96 -6.13
C LYS A 215 -11.57 -18.83 -5.49
N ASN A 216 -11.06 -17.60 -5.52
CA ASN A 216 -11.77 -16.44 -5.01
C ASN A 216 -12.98 -16.08 -5.87
N ILE A 217 -12.86 -16.09 -7.19
CA ILE A 217 -13.97 -15.86 -8.13
C ILE A 217 -15.06 -16.92 -7.97
N GLU A 218 -14.71 -18.21 -7.91
CA GLU A 218 -15.66 -19.31 -7.70
C GLU A 218 -16.44 -19.11 -6.38
N ARG A 219 -15.74 -18.76 -5.30
CA ARG A 219 -16.36 -18.48 -4.00
C ARG A 219 -17.30 -17.26 -4.04
N LEU A 220 -16.92 -16.22 -4.77
CA LEU A 220 -17.76 -15.03 -4.97
C LEU A 220 -19.01 -15.37 -5.78
N LEU A 221 -18.89 -16.18 -6.84
CA LEU A 221 -20.04 -16.66 -7.61
C LEU A 221 -21.03 -17.43 -6.73
N VAL A 222 -20.54 -18.33 -5.87
CA VAL A 222 -21.39 -19.09 -4.95
C VAL A 222 -22.09 -18.17 -3.94
N SER A 223 -21.38 -17.18 -3.39
CA SER A 223 -21.88 -16.35 -2.29
C SER A 223 -22.67 -15.12 -2.72
N LYS A 224 -22.43 -14.59 -3.92
CA LYS A 224 -23.01 -13.33 -4.43
C LYS A 224 -23.77 -13.50 -5.75
N GLY A 225 -23.67 -14.65 -6.41
CA GLY A 225 -24.17 -14.83 -7.77
C GLY A 225 -23.34 -14.00 -8.76
N ASN A 226 -24.02 -13.34 -9.69
CA ASN A 226 -23.36 -12.54 -10.73
C ASN A 226 -22.82 -11.23 -10.17
N PHE A 227 -21.60 -10.86 -10.57
CA PHE A 227 -20.96 -9.65 -10.06
C PHE A 227 -20.06 -8.96 -11.10
N LEU A 228 -19.73 -7.68 -10.84
CA LEU A 228 -18.77 -6.92 -11.63
C LEU A 228 -17.38 -7.01 -10.98
N VAL A 229 -16.32 -7.22 -11.76
CA VAL A 229 -14.95 -7.28 -11.21
C VAL A 229 -14.60 -6.02 -10.43
N ASP A 230 -14.95 -4.83 -10.94
CA ASP A 230 -14.64 -3.55 -10.28
C ASP A 230 -15.25 -3.42 -8.88
N THR A 231 -16.39 -4.06 -8.62
CA THR A 231 -17.06 -3.97 -7.30
C THR A 231 -16.52 -4.95 -6.27
N HIS A 232 -15.74 -5.96 -6.69
CA HIS A 232 -15.21 -7.02 -5.82
C HIS A 232 -13.71 -7.26 -5.99
N GLN A 233 -12.97 -6.27 -6.47
CA GLN A 233 -11.52 -6.41 -6.71
C GLN A 233 -10.78 -6.89 -5.45
N ARG A 234 -11.13 -6.36 -4.28
CA ARG A 234 -10.47 -6.71 -3.01
C ARG A 234 -10.62 -8.19 -2.71
N GLU A 235 -11.81 -8.74 -2.90
CA GLU A 235 -12.12 -10.15 -2.65
C GLU A 235 -11.51 -11.06 -3.71
N ILE A 236 -11.52 -10.64 -4.98
CA ILE A 236 -10.88 -11.37 -6.09
C ILE A 236 -9.37 -11.50 -5.84
N MET A 237 -8.72 -10.41 -5.42
CA MET A 237 -7.28 -10.33 -5.20
C MET A 237 -6.84 -10.77 -3.80
N ALA A 238 -7.75 -11.22 -2.95
CA ALA A 238 -7.43 -11.61 -1.58
C ALA A 238 -6.35 -12.71 -1.55
N GLY A 239 -5.28 -12.46 -0.80
CA GLY A 239 -4.12 -13.36 -0.67
C GLY A 239 -3.02 -13.18 -1.71
N VAL A 240 -3.26 -12.42 -2.80
CA VAL A 240 -2.27 -12.15 -3.87
C VAL A 240 -2.19 -10.67 -4.25
N ALA A 241 -2.86 -9.82 -3.47
CA ALA A 241 -2.92 -8.40 -3.69
C ALA A 241 -1.50 -7.80 -3.63
N GLY A 242 -1.05 -7.21 -4.75
CA GLY A 242 0.21 -6.48 -4.84
C GLY A 242 1.32 -7.32 -5.45
N GLU A 243 1.05 -8.61 -5.64
CA GLU A 243 1.89 -9.52 -6.40
C GLU A 243 1.24 -9.79 -7.76
N ALA A 244 -0.05 -10.12 -7.74
CA ALA A 244 -0.86 -10.28 -8.94
C ALA A 244 -1.46 -8.94 -9.42
N ARG A 245 -1.97 -8.95 -10.66
CA ARG A 245 -2.43 -7.77 -11.40
C ARG A 245 -3.45 -8.16 -12.47
N GLU A 246 -3.95 -7.20 -13.23
CA GLU A 246 -5.04 -7.33 -14.21
C GLU A 246 -4.90 -8.57 -15.11
N MET A 247 -3.70 -8.80 -15.65
CA MET A 247 -3.46 -9.95 -16.54
C MET A 247 -3.75 -11.30 -15.87
N HIS A 248 -3.50 -11.41 -14.57
CA HIS A 248 -3.74 -12.63 -13.79
C HIS A 248 -5.25 -12.83 -13.53
N ILE A 249 -6.00 -11.75 -13.28
CA ILE A 249 -7.47 -11.81 -13.22
C ILE A 249 -8.03 -12.28 -14.57
N ARG A 250 -7.55 -11.70 -15.67
CA ARG A 250 -7.98 -12.07 -17.01
C ARG A 250 -7.70 -13.54 -17.31
N ALA A 251 -6.50 -14.02 -16.97
CA ALA A 251 -6.14 -15.43 -17.14
C ALA A 251 -7.06 -16.34 -16.33
N ALA A 252 -7.29 -16.03 -15.05
CA ALA A 252 -8.21 -16.76 -14.19
C ALA A 252 -9.63 -16.86 -14.76
N VAL A 253 -10.19 -15.73 -15.24
CA VAL A 253 -11.52 -15.70 -15.87
C VAL A 253 -11.56 -16.56 -17.13
N LYS A 254 -10.54 -16.45 -18.00
CA LYS A 254 -10.46 -17.25 -19.23
C LYS A 254 -10.39 -18.75 -18.95
N GLU A 255 -9.67 -19.17 -17.92
CA GLU A 255 -9.63 -20.59 -17.57
C GLU A 255 -10.95 -21.08 -16.98
N LEU A 256 -11.59 -20.30 -16.10
CA LEU A 256 -12.92 -20.63 -15.58
C LEU A 256 -13.96 -20.73 -16.71
N TYR A 257 -13.87 -19.87 -17.72
CA TYR A 257 -14.74 -19.92 -18.90
C TYR A 257 -14.52 -21.21 -19.70
N LYS A 258 -13.26 -21.59 -19.95
CA LYS A 258 -12.91 -22.85 -20.64
C LYS A 258 -13.46 -24.08 -19.91
N GLU A 259 -13.54 -24.02 -18.57
CA GLU A 259 -14.12 -25.08 -17.74
C GLU A 259 -15.65 -25.01 -17.60
N GLY A 260 -16.31 -24.05 -18.24
CA GLY A 260 -17.77 -23.88 -18.12
C GLY A 260 -18.23 -23.43 -16.75
N LYS A 261 -17.35 -22.83 -15.94
CA LYS A 261 -17.67 -22.36 -14.57
C LYS A 261 -18.13 -20.90 -14.53
N THR A 262 -17.95 -20.17 -15.62
CA THR A 262 -18.49 -18.82 -15.77
C THR A 262 -18.92 -18.57 -17.21
N GLY A 263 -19.96 -17.76 -17.42
CA GLY A 263 -20.37 -17.28 -18.74
C GLY A 263 -19.49 -16.16 -19.31
N CYS A 264 -18.54 -15.64 -18.55
CA CYS A 264 -17.70 -14.52 -18.94
C CYS A 264 -16.44 -14.96 -19.70
N THR A 265 -16.30 -14.56 -20.97
CA THR A 265 -15.16 -14.93 -21.85
C THR A 265 -13.83 -14.29 -21.46
N GLY A 266 -13.83 -13.28 -20.58
CA GLY A 266 -12.64 -12.52 -20.20
C GLY A 266 -12.12 -11.57 -21.27
N VAL A 267 -12.95 -11.22 -22.26
CA VAL A 267 -12.66 -10.24 -23.32
C VAL A 267 -13.16 -8.84 -22.92
N GLY A 268 -12.40 -7.79 -23.23
CA GLY A 268 -12.73 -6.40 -22.89
C GLY A 268 -11.93 -5.87 -21.68
N SER A 269 -12.33 -4.72 -21.13
CA SER A 269 -11.70 -4.17 -19.92
C SER A 269 -11.95 -5.10 -18.72
N VAL A 270 -10.89 -5.54 -18.01
CA VAL A 270 -11.06 -6.47 -16.89
C VAL A 270 -12.01 -5.92 -15.83
N ARG A 271 -11.90 -4.62 -15.54
CA ARG A 271 -12.75 -3.94 -14.56
C ARG A 271 -14.23 -4.05 -14.90
N GLN A 272 -14.56 -4.02 -16.19
CA GLN A 272 -15.93 -4.07 -16.68
C GLN A 272 -16.44 -5.50 -16.92
N LEU A 273 -15.63 -6.53 -16.66
CA LEU A 273 -16.08 -7.91 -16.80
C LEU A 273 -17.18 -8.20 -15.78
N ARG A 274 -18.32 -8.64 -16.30
CA ARG A 274 -19.42 -9.18 -15.51
C ARG A 274 -19.24 -10.69 -15.42
N ILE A 275 -18.86 -11.17 -14.25
CA ILE A 275 -18.72 -12.60 -13.98
C ILE A 275 -20.11 -13.13 -13.66
N SER A 276 -20.55 -14.13 -14.41
CA SER A 276 -21.82 -14.82 -14.19
C SER A 276 -21.62 -16.32 -14.11
N SER A 277 -22.51 -17.02 -13.40
CA SER A 277 -22.60 -18.48 -13.51
C SER A 277 -23.04 -18.88 -14.92
N VAL A 278 -22.71 -20.10 -15.33
CA VAL A 278 -23.26 -20.76 -16.52
C VAL A 278 -24.60 -21.39 -16.15
#